data_AF-A0A8K0GHF7-F1
#
_entry.id   AF-A0A8K0GHF7-F1
#
_cell.length_a   1.000
_cell.length_b   1.000
_cell.length_c   1.000
_cell.angle_alpha   90.00
_cell.angle_beta   90.00
_cell.angle_gamma   90.00
#
_symmetry.space_group_name_H-M   'P 1'
#
loop_
_entity.id
_entity.type
_entity.pdbx_description
1 polymer ?
#
loop_
_entity_poly.entity_id
_entity_poly.type
_entity_poly.pdbx_seq_one_letter_code
_entity_poly.pdbx_strand_id
1 'polypeptide(L)'
;MMSNEYRFFPVTVKVNVCAEYTKNTSGLRDIMSKMSNFKPCDLEKGTYYIKNAMPDFSEFPPQMPRGQYKAVGTFTYRSYPFYVLEFYGKIKDKPIDWKKIPKRIWD
;
A
#
# COMPACT_ATOMS: atom_id res chain seq x y z
N MET A 1 20.87 -1.11 -20.84
CA MET A 1 19.76 -2.09 -20.94
C MET A 1 19.12 -2.21 -19.56
N MET A 2 17.83 -1.91 -19.41
CA MET A 2 17.15 -2.11 -18.12
C MET A 2 16.72 -3.58 -18.03
N SER A 3 17.29 -4.31 -17.07
CA SER A 3 16.86 -5.68 -16.74
C SER A 3 15.34 -5.72 -16.54
N ASN A 4 14.69 -6.76 -17.10
CA ASN A 4 13.28 -7.06 -16.89
C ASN A 4 13.00 -7.65 -15.49
N GLU A 5 14.02 -7.74 -14.63
CA GLU A 5 13.88 -8.27 -13.29
C GLU A 5 13.29 -7.22 -12.34
N TYR A 6 12.27 -7.62 -11.59
CA TYR A 6 11.71 -6.81 -10.52
C TYR A 6 12.73 -6.71 -9.38
N ARG A 7 12.96 -5.47 -8.91
CA ARG A 7 13.67 -5.24 -7.66
C ARG A 7 12.72 -5.55 -6.51
N PHE A 8 13.15 -6.44 -5.64
CA PHE A 8 12.49 -6.62 -4.35
C PHE A 8 12.84 -5.45 -3.45
N PHE A 9 11.85 -4.95 -2.71
CA PHE A 9 12.14 -4.03 -1.62
C PHE A 9 13.07 -4.75 -0.62
N PRO A 10 14.26 -4.21 -0.30
CA PRO A 10 15.26 -4.91 0.51
C PRO A 10 14.91 -4.96 2.01
N VAL A 11 13.70 -4.54 2.38
CA VAL A 11 13.27 -4.40 3.77
C VAL A 11 12.10 -5.34 4.02
N THR A 12 12.34 -6.34 4.86
CA THR A 12 11.26 -7.16 5.43
C THR A 12 10.75 -6.47 6.68
N VAL A 13 9.57 -5.84 6.59
CA VAL A 13 8.93 -5.20 7.73
C VAL A 13 7.92 -6.18 8.34
N LYS A 14 8.09 -6.52 9.62
CA LYS A 14 7.06 -7.21 10.41
C LYS A 14 6.38 -6.17 11.30
N VAL A 15 5.11 -5.93 11.04
CA VAL A 15 4.32 -4.92 11.78
C VAL A 15 3.18 -5.64 12.49
N ASN A 16 2.95 -5.30 13.76
CA ASN A 16 1.70 -5.63 14.41
C ASN A 16 0.64 -4.61 13.98
N VAL A 17 -0.07 -4.93 12.89
CA VAL A 17 -1.08 -4.05 12.27
C VAL A 17 -2.12 -3.60 13.30
N CYS A 18 -2.42 -4.43 14.29
CA CYS A 18 -3.37 -4.08 15.35
C CYS A 18 -2.85 -3.07 16.35
N ALA A 19 -1.60 -3.23 16.78
CA ALA A 19 -0.96 -2.26 17.66
C ALA A 19 -0.82 -0.90 16.96
N GLU A 20 -0.46 -0.89 15.67
CA GLU A 20 -0.33 0.35 14.91
C GLU A 20 -1.69 1.01 14.61
N TYR A 21 -2.72 0.20 14.30
CA TYR A 21 -4.07 0.71 14.06
C TYR A 21 -4.69 1.32 15.32
N THR A 22 -4.51 0.69 16.49
CA THR A 22 -5.02 1.23 17.77
C THR A 22 -4.28 2.49 18.19
N LYS A 23 -2.97 2.56 17.95
CA LYS A 23 -2.16 3.76 18.20
C LYS A 23 -2.33 4.87 17.18
N ASN A 24 -2.96 4.58 16.04
CA ASN A 24 -3.05 5.47 14.88
C ASN A 24 -1.68 5.99 14.43
N THR A 25 -0.65 5.14 14.51
CA THR A 25 0.71 5.52 14.10
C THR A 25 0.70 5.89 12.62
N SER A 26 1.32 7.03 12.29
CA SER A 26 1.38 7.55 10.91
C SER A 26 0.00 7.75 10.25
N GLY A 27 -1.07 7.95 11.04
CA GLY A 27 -2.42 8.18 10.50
C GLY A 27 -3.07 6.95 9.86
N LEU A 28 -2.50 5.75 10.08
CA LEU A 28 -2.94 4.52 9.42
C LEU A 28 -4.44 4.23 9.66
N ARG A 29 -4.95 4.48 10.88
CA ARG A 29 -6.37 4.28 11.20
C ARG A 29 -7.26 5.25 10.42
N ASP A 30 -6.85 6.50 10.32
CA ASP A 30 -7.64 7.54 9.65
C ASP A 30 -7.66 7.32 8.14
N ILE A 31 -6.54 6.89 7.57
CA ILE A 31 -6.42 6.50 6.16
C ILE A 31 -7.29 5.27 5.87
N MET A 32 -7.17 4.21 6.69
CA MET A 32 -7.93 2.98 6.48
C MET A 32 -9.43 3.18 6.68
N SER A 33 -9.86 3.95 7.68
CA SER A 33 -11.28 4.21 7.93
C SER A 33 -11.95 5.10 6.87
N LYS A 34 -11.21 6.01 6.24
CA LYS A 34 -11.71 6.83 5.12
C LYS A 34 -11.83 6.04 3.81
N MET A 35 -10.91 5.10 3.60
CA MET A 35 -10.82 4.34 2.36
C MET A 35 -11.54 3.00 2.43
N SER A 36 -11.82 2.46 3.61
CA SER A 36 -12.35 1.10 3.74
C SER A 36 -13.26 0.93 4.96
N ASN A 37 -14.13 -0.08 4.90
CA ASN A 37 -14.81 -0.60 6.08
C ASN A 37 -13.97 -1.65 6.83
N PHE A 38 -12.69 -1.81 6.48
CA PHE A 38 -11.82 -2.83 7.03
C PHE A 38 -11.25 -2.42 8.39
N LYS A 39 -11.52 -3.25 9.41
CA LYS A 39 -11.00 -3.12 10.77
C LYS A 39 -10.04 -4.30 11.03
N PRO A 40 -8.72 -4.06 11.13
CA PRO A 40 -7.73 -5.15 11.12
C PRO A 40 -7.76 -6.07 12.35
N CYS A 41 -8.39 -5.66 13.46
CA CYS A 41 -8.30 -6.38 14.74
C CYS A 41 -9.52 -7.21 15.09
N ASP A 42 -10.70 -6.77 14.65
CA ASP A 42 -11.96 -7.45 14.82
C ASP A 42 -12.53 -7.73 13.43
N LEU A 43 -11.90 -8.69 12.74
CA LEU A 43 -12.30 -9.10 11.40
C LEU A 43 -13.58 -9.93 11.49
N GLU A 44 -14.72 -9.26 11.34
CA GLU A 44 -16.00 -9.92 11.17
C GLU A 44 -16.08 -10.62 9.80
N LYS A 45 -16.89 -11.68 9.69
CA LYS A 45 -17.15 -12.28 8.38
C LYS A 45 -18.02 -11.31 7.58
N GLY A 46 -17.55 -10.92 6.40
CA GLY A 46 -18.31 -10.01 5.54
C GLY A 46 -17.52 -9.53 4.34
N THR A 47 -18.12 -8.61 3.59
CA THR A 47 -17.50 -7.98 2.43
C THR A 47 -16.75 -6.73 2.85
N TYR A 48 -15.45 -6.71 2.56
CA TYR A 48 -14.60 -5.55 2.75
C TYR A 48 -14.39 -4.82 1.43
N TYR A 49 -14.40 -3.50 1.46
CA TYR A 49 -14.14 -2.66 0.29
C TYR A 49 -12.99 -1.70 0.57
N ILE A 50 -12.30 -1.31 -0.50
CA ILE A 50 -11.32 -0.24 -0.50
C ILE A 50 -11.73 0.74 -1.60
N LYS A 51 -11.87 2.02 -1.25
CA LYS A 51 -12.23 3.15 -2.10
C LYS A 51 -11.12 4.21 -2.00
N ASN A 52 -10.77 4.83 -3.12
CA ASN A 52 -9.79 5.92 -3.17
C ASN A 52 -8.41 5.56 -2.57
N ALA A 53 -7.98 4.30 -2.69
CA ALA A 53 -6.62 3.90 -2.31
C ALA A 53 -5.60 4.46 -3.30
N MET A 54 -5.28 5.74 -3.12
CA MET A 54 -4.19 6.41 -3.80
C MET A 54 -3.12 6.71 -2.76
N PRO A 55 -1.86 6.29 -2.98
CA PRO A 55 -0.77 6.67 -2.09
C PRO A 55 -0.72 8.19 -1.96
N ASP A 56 -0.55 8.71 -0.74
CA ASP A 56 -0.16 10.11 -0.59
C ASP A 56 1.27 10.25 -1.12
N PHE A 57 1.39 10.76 -2.33
CA PHE A 57 2.68 10.91 -2.98
C PHE A 57 3.54 12.04 -2.39
N SER A 58 2.97 12.90 -1.54
CA SER A 58 3.75 13.93 -0.83
C SER A 58 4.64 13.34 0.26
N GLU A 59 4.28 12.18 0.80
CA GLU A 59 5.07 11.41 1.77
C GLU A 59 5.96 10.35 1.11
N PHE A 60 5.94 10.26 -0.23
CA PHE A 60 6.72 9.26 -0.94
C PHE A 60 8.22 9.62 -0.88
N PRO A 61 9.11 8.70 -0.46
CA PRO A 61 10.51 9.02 -0.30
C PRO A 61 11.11 9.45 -1.66
N PRO A 62 11.69 10.67 -1.76
CA PRO A 62 12.07 11.29 -3.03
C PRO A 62 13.21 10.56 -3.76
N GLN A 63 13.85 9.62 -3.08
CA GLN A 63 15.05 8.92 -3.50
C GLN A 63 14.81 7.45 -3.86
N MET A 64 13.57 7.05 -4.13
CA MET A 64 13.31 5.73 -4.71
C MET A 64 13.97 5.60 -6.10
N PRO A 65 14.87 4.63 -6.30
CA PRO A 65 15.50 4.44 -7.60
C PRO A 65 14.49 4.14 -8.71
N ARG A 66 14.88 4.45 -9.94
CA ARG A 66 14.11 4.04 -11.11
C ARG A 66 14.13 2.53 -11.25
N GLY A 67 13.01 1.94 -11.65
CA GLY A 67 12.95 0.50 -11.85
C GLY A 67 11.55 -0.10 -11.76
N GLN A 68 11.50 -1.41 -11.97
CA GLN A 68 10.34 -2.23 -11.69
C GLN A 68 10.47 -2.77 -10.27
N TYR A 69 9.40 -2.70 -9.50
CA TYR A 69 9.35 -3.07 -8.10
C TYR A 69 8.30 -4.16 -7.89
N LYS A 70 8.66 -5.16 -7.10
CA LYS A 70 7.73 -6.13 -6.52
C LYS A 70 7.76 -5.98 -5.00
N ALA A 71 6.59 -5.79 -4.40
CA ALA A 71 6.41 -5.88 -2.96
C ALA A 71 5.46 -7.05 -2.66
N VAL A 72 5.80 -7.85 -1.66
CA VAL A 72 4.97 -8.96 -1.20
C VAL A 72 4.62 -8.71 0.26
N GLY A 73 3.32 -8.64 0.55
CA GLY A 73 2.79 -8.51 1.90
C GLY A 73 2.05 -9.78 2.30
N THR A 74 2.49 -10.42 3.38
CA THR A 74 1.79 -11.57 3.96
C THR A 74 1.06 -11.13 5.22
N PHE A 75 -0.26 -11.27 5.24
CA PHE A 75 -1.09 -11.00 6.41
C PHE A 75 -1.36 -12.29 7.15
N THR A 76 -1.02 -12.29 8.44
CA THR A 76 -1.19 -13.43 9.33
C THR A 76 -2.15 -13.07 10.46
N TYR A 77 -3.01 -14.03 10.81
CA TYR A 77 -3.90 -13.96 11.96
C TYR A 77 -3.61 -15.15 12.86
N ARG A 78 -3.23 -14.90 14.11
CA ARG A 78 -2.80 -15.95 15.07
C ARG A 78 -1.74 -16.91 14.47
N SER A 79 -0.77 -16.34 13.76
CA SER A 79 0.31 -17.07 13.06
C SER A 79 -0.11 -17.89 11.83
N TYR A 80 -1.39 -17.87 11.44
CA TYR A 80 -1.85 -18.48 10.18
C TYR A 80 -1.95 -17.43 9.08
N PRO A 81 -1.30 -17.63 7.90
CA PRO A 81 -1.47 -16.74 6.78
C PRO A 81 -2.90 -16.84 6.25
N PHE A 82 -3.59 -15.71 6.15
CA PHE A 82 -4.96 -15.66 5.60
C PHE A 82 -5.04 -14.85 4.31
N TYR A 83 -4.01 -14.04 4.02
CA TYR A 83 -3.99 -13.24 2.80
C TYR A 83 -2.56 -12.93 2.37
N VAL A 84 -2.30 -13.02 1.06
CA VAL A 84 -1.02 -12.62 0.46
C VAL A 84 -1.31 -11.61 -0.64
N LEU A 85 -0.67 -10.45 -0.56
CA LEU A 85 -0.73 -9.40 -1.55
C LEU A 85 0.59 -9.30 -2.29
N GLU A 86 0.52 -9.28 -3.61
CA GLU A 86 1.67 -8.96 -4.46
C GLU A 86 1.39 -7.65 -5.20
N PHE A 87 2.24 -6.64 -4.97
CA PHE A 87 2.18 -5.36 -5.66
C PHE A 87 3.32 -5.25 -6.65
N TYR A 88 2.97 -4.87 -7.87
CA TYR A 88 3.91 -4.64 -8.97
C TYR A 88 3.81 -3.18 -9.40
N GLY A 89 4.93 -2.47 -9.40
CA GLY A 89 4.99 -1.05 -9.76
C GLY A 89 6.19 -0.72 -10.62
N LYS A 90 6.10 0.35 -11.42
CA LYS A 90 7.24 0.86 -12.20
C LYS A 90 7.42 2.36 -11.97
N ILE A 91 8.58 2.75 -11.46
CA ILE A 91 8.95 4.15 -11.24
C ILE A 91 9.66 4.66 -12.51
N LYS A 92 9.15 5.75 -13.11
CA LYS A 92 9.65 6.35 -14.37
C LYS A 92 10.11 7.80 -14.15
N ASP A 93 11.02 8.27 -15.00
CA ASP A 93 11.77 9.55 -14.92
C ASP A 93 10.97 10.84 -14.95
N LYS A 94 9.73 10.84 -15.43
CA LYS A 94 8.98 12.08 -15.49
C LYS A 94 8.53 12.43 -14.07
N PRO A 95 8.83 13.63 -13.53
CA PRO A 95 8.03 14.13 -12.43
C PRO A 95 6.58 13.96 -12.88
N ILE A 96 5.78 13.31 -12.05
CA ILE A 96 4.38 13.12 -12.33
C ILE A 96 3.84 14.51 -12.67
N ASP A 97 3.41 14.70 -13.92
CA ASP A 97 2.76 15.95 -14.33
C ASP A 97 1.37 15.89 -13.68
N TRP A 98 1.29 16.38 -12.45
CA TRP A 98 0.10 16.31 -11.59
C TRP A 98 -1.13 16.96 -12.24
N LYS A 99 -0.94 17.77 -13.29
CA LYS A 99 -2.02 18.38 -14.10
C LYS A 99 -2.58 17.42 -15.16
N LYS A 100 -1.93 16.29 -15.43
CA LYS A 100 -2.30 15.29 -16.46
C LYS A 100 -2.83 13.98 -15.91
N ILE A 101 -2.80 13.76 -14.59
CA ILE A 101 -3.59 12.67 -14.01
C ILE A 101 -5.06 13.09 -14.12
N PRO A 102 -5.94 12.28 -14.75
CA PRO A 102 -7.35 12.62 -14.82
C PRO A 102 -7.89 12.86 -13.41
N LYS A 103 -8.36 14.08 -13.12
CA LYS A 103 -9.16 14.36 -11.91
C LYS A 103 -10.48 13.57 -11.89
N ARG A 104 -10.84 12.94 -13.00
CA ARG A 104 -11.96 12.01 -13.15
C ARG A 104 -11.46 10.64 -13.60
N ILE A 105 -11.45 9.70 -12.67
CA ILE A 105 -11.78 8.30 -12.97
C ILE A 105 -12.95 7.92 -12.05
N TRP A 106 -13.91 8.82 -11.82
CA TRP A 106 -15.03 8.61 -10.88
C TRP A 106 -16.27 9.44 -11.25
N ASP A 107 -16.63 9.47 -12.54
CA ASP A 107 -18.06 9.52 -12.91
C ASP A 107 -18.53 8.06 -13.06
#